data_AF-A0A960PIZ7-F1
#
_entry.id   AF-A0A960PIZ7-F1
#
_cell.length_a   1.000
_cell.length_b   1.000
_cell.length_c   1.000
_cell.angle_alpha   90.00
_cell.angle_beta   90.00
_cell.angle_gamma   90.00
#
_symmetry.space_group_name_H-M   'P 1'
#
loop_
_entity.id
_entity.type
_entity.pdbx_description
1 polymer ?
#
loop_
_entity_poly.entity_id
_entity_poly.type
_entity_poly.pdbx_seq_one_letter_code
_entity_poly.pdbx_strand_id
1 'polypeptide(L)'
;LQKNHAIVNFGFLSEANTYAWRGDAVSLASVQDHRFGEMRDQVHCWQAAIDADAQVFTTHPVTPPDDSTEWKDDGRPGYWTGEASMPRCAQHERAAIHIYQPAWDETTDDLLWNVFGYEPYTHAFVPQDRFDEVTQEGNWTFTRKGDGWIALWSWREPKFKVYDPAELATDSMEQPFDLIAEGGPDNVWVVEVGEAADGSFDEWKAALLEAEPQVERNDDGFTVEFESPSAGTMTFGSTDPFTVAGQEIDLGGYPRHQSTFGTIDHLDTTLTFDTSNSTLKLDFDAATRELS
;
A
#
# COMPACT_ATOMS: atom_id res chain seq x y z
N LEU A 1 -7.87 26.08 -7.78
CA LEU A 1 -7.02 25.01 -8.34
C LEU A 1 -6.94 25.18 -9.85
N GLN A 2 -5.82 24.81 -10.47
CA GLN A 2 -5.66 24.85 -11.94
C GLN A 2 -6.65 23.88 -12.60
N LYS A 3 -7.12 24.19 -13.82
CA LYS A 3 -7.92 23.23 -14.61
C LYS A 3 -7.12 21.93 -14.78
N ASN A 4 -7.77 20.78 -14.58
CA ASN A 4 -7.16 19.45 -14.72
C ASN A 4 -5.97 19.20 -13.77
N HIS A 5 -5.90 19.87 -12.61
CA HIS A 5 -4.81 19.66 -11.63
C HIS A 5 -4.67 18.20 -11.17
N ALA A 6 -5.77 17.43 -11.13
CA ALA A 6 -5.73 16.01 -10.80
C ALA A 6 -4.96 15.17 -11.84
N ILE A 7 -4.87 15.63 -13.10
CA ILE A 7 -4.16 14.95 -14.19
C ILE A 7 -2.77 15.60 -14.43
N VAL A 8 -2.70 16.92 -14.37
CA VAL A 8 -1.50 17.71 -14.72
C VAL A 8 -0.85 18.27 -13.45
N ASN A 9 0.05 17.49 -12.86
CA ASN A 9 0.68 17.78 -11.57
C ASN A 9 2.18 17.36 -11.52
N PHE A 10 2.89 17.50 -12.65
CA PHE A 10 4.27 17.00 -12.84
C PHE A 10 5.34 17.62 -11.92
N GLY A 11 5.07 18.80 -11.36
CA GLY A 11 6.01 19.57 -10.53
C GLY A 11 5.58 19.66 -9.07
N PHE A 12 5.03 18.58 -8.51
CA PHE A 12 4.71 18.56 -7.09
C PHE A 12 5.98 18.64 -6.23
N LEU A 13 5.91 19.44 -5.17
CA LEU A 13 6.99 19.63 -4.19
C LEU A 13 6.46 19.57 -2.74
N SER A 14 5.26 18.99 -2.53
CA SER A 14 4.83 18.72 -1.17
C SER A 14 5.67 17.61 -0.56
N GLU A 15 5.60 17.53 0.75
CA GLU A 15 6.11 16.40 1.51
C GLU A 15 5.30 15.12 1.24
N ALA A 16 5.97 13.97 1.32
CA ALA A 16 5.38 12.65 1.32
C ALA A 16 5.84 11.95 2.61
N ASN A 17 4.90 11.67 3.50
CA ASN A 17 5.20 11.02 4.78
C ASN A 17 5.20 9.51 4.59
N THR A 18 6.31 8.85 4.94
CA THR A 18 6.39 7.39 4.90
C THR A 18 6.30 6.84 6.31
N TYR A 19 5.38 5.91 6.54
CA TYR A 19 5.29 5.14 7.78
C TYR A 19 5.77 3.72 7.48
N ALA A 20 6.68 3.20 8.30
CA ALA A 20 7.17 1.83 8.18
C ALA A 20 7.12 1.15 9.55
N TRP A 21 6.46 -0.01 9.57
CA TRP A 21 6.46 -0.94 10.67
C TRP A 21 7.27 -2.19 10.29
N ARG A 22 8.00 -2.73 11.26
CA ARG A 22 8.84 -3.91 11.06
C ARG A 22 8.76 -4.82 12.29
N GLY A 23 8.26 -6.04 12.06
CA GLY A 23 8.40 -7.18 12.96
C GLY A 23 9.65 -8.00 12.66
N ASP A 24 9.74 -9.16 13.28
CA ASP A 24 10.86 -10.08 13.10
C ASP A 24 10.76 -10.82 11.76
N ALA A 25 9.55 -11.16 11.33
CA ALA A 25 9.30 -11.95 10.12
C ALA A 25 8.61 -11.20 8.97
N VAL A 26 8.06 -10.01 9.22
CA VAL A 26 7.31 -9.26 8.21
C VAL A 26 7.42 -7.75 8.44
N SER A 27 7.28 -6.97 7.37
CA SER A 27 7.24 -5.52 7.41
C SER A 27 6.07 -4.98 6.60
N LEU A 28 5.58 -3.81 6.99
CA LEU A 28 4.53 -3.07 6.30
C LEU A 28 4.94 -1.60 6.21
N ALA A 29 4.92 -1.04 5.01
CA ALA A 29 5.23 0.38 4.82
C ALA A 29 4.26 1.02 3.83
N SER A 30 3.93 2.29 4.07
CA SER A 30 3.04 3.07 3.21
C SER A 30 3.33 4.57 3.25
N VAL A 31 3.00 5.24 2.15
CA VAL A 31 3.01 6.70 2.03
C VAL A 31 1.67 7.23 2.53
N GLN A 32 1.66 8.00 3.61
CA GLN A 32 0.44 8.50 4.26
C GLN A 32 -0.20 9.65 3.47
N ASP A 33 -1.52 9.54 3.22
CA ASP A 33 -2.41 10.57 2.68
C ASP A 33 -1.78 11.53 1.66
N HIS A 34 -1.13 10.97 0.63
CA HIS A 34 -0.35 11.76 -0.32
C HIS A 34 -1.05 11.87 -1.67
N ARG A 35 -1.58 13.07 -1.95
CA ARG A 35 -2.19 13.46 -3.26
C ARG A 35 -3.29 12.52 -3.74
N PHE A 36 -4.15 12.10 -2.82
CA PHE A 36 -5.26 11.18 -3.06
C PHE A 36 -6.04 11.47 -4.36
N GLY A 37 -6.23 10.43 -5.18
CA GLY A 37 -7.02 10.44 -6.41
C GLY A 37 -6.33 11.13 -7.58
N GLU A 38 -5.19 11.79 -7.37
CA GLU A 38 -4.45 12.42 -8.44
C GLU A 38 -3.68 11.39 -9.29
N MET A 39 -3.62 11.64 -10.59
CA MET A 39 -2.80 10.95 -11.59
C MET A 39 -1.37 10.71 -11.10
N ARG A 40 -0.83 9.53 -11.41
CA ARG A 40 0.61 9.27 -11.49
C ARG A 40 0.94 8.34 -12.66
N ASP A 41 2.24 8.16 -12.85
CA ASP A 41 2.80 7.17 -13.77
C ASP A 41 3.51 6.10 -12.95
N GLN A 42 4.65 6.41 -12.32
CA GLN A 42 5.49 5.44 -11.61
C GLN A 42 5.57 5.75 -10.11
N VAL A 43 4.64 5.23 -9.32
CA VAL A 43 4.68 5.33 -7.86
C VAL A 43 4.36 3.97 -7.24
N HIS A 44 4.97 3.71 -6.09
CA HIS A 44 4.71 2.56 -5.27
C HIS A 44 4.30 3.05 -3.89
N CYS A 45 3.00 2.97 -3.58
CA CYS A 45 2.42 3.68 -2.44
C CYS A 45 2.57 2.91 -1.13
N TRP A 46 2.60 1.58 -1.19
CA TRP A 46 2.72 0.73 -0.03
C TRP A 46 3.16 -0.69 -0.41
N GLN A 47 3.66 -1.44 0.56
CA GLN A 47 3.92 -2.88 0.46
C GLN A 47 3.93 -3.55 1.83
N ALA A 48 3.50 -4.80 1.86
CA ALA A 48 3.81 -5.75 2.91
C ALA A 48 4.85 -6.76 2.39
N ALA A 49 5.92 -7.01 3.13
CA ALA A 49 7.01 -7.89 2.69
C ALA A 49 7.51 -8.79 3.82
N ILE A 50 7.57 -10.10 3.55
CA ILE A 50 8.21 -11.11 4.40
C ILE A 50 9.69 -11.24 4.00
N ASP A 51 9.95 -11.31 2.69
CA ASP A 51 11.30 -11.28 2.13
C ASP A 51 11.33 -10.61 0.74
N ALA A 52 12.45 -10.72 0.03
CA ALA A 52 12.65 -10.05 -1.26
C ALA A 52 11.74 -10.55 -2.39
N ASP A 53 11.20 -11.77 -2.28
CA ASP A 53 10.33 -12.36 -3.30
C ASP A 53 8.87 -12.50 -2.81
N ALA A 54 8.66 -12.58 -1.50
CA ALA A 54 7.36 -12.72 -0.86
C ALA A 54 6.85 -11.35 -0.37
N GLN A 55 6.26 -10.60 -1.31
CA GLN A 55 5.72 -9.26 -1.08
C GLN A 55 4.32 -9.11 -1.69
N VAL A 56 3.52 -8.25 -1.07
CA VAL A 56 2.17 -7.89 -1.49
C VAL A 56 2.03 -6.38 -1.58
N PHE A 57 1.47 -5.89 -2.67
CA PHE A 57 1.12 -4.48 -2.87
C PHE A 57 -0.06 -4.39 -3.85
N THR A 58 -0.69 -3.21 -3.94
CA THR A 58 -1.73 -2.92 -4.93
C THR A 58 -1.34 -1.79 -5.85
N THR A 59 -1.97 -1.75 -7.02
CA THR A 59 -1.81 -0.71 -8.04
C THR A 59 -3.16 -0.44 -8.72
N HIS A 60 -3.30 0.75 -9.30
CA HIS A 60 -4.34 1.07 -10.29
C HIS A 60 -3.69 1.13 -11.68
N PRO A 61 -3.84 0.10 -12.52
CA PRO A 61 -3.11 0.01 -13.79
C PRO A 61 -3.53 1.09 -14.80
N VAL A 62 -2.55 1.63 -15.51
CA VAL A 62 -2.79 2.62 -16.58
C VAL A 62 -3.15 1.92 -17.89
N THR A 63 -2.53 0.79 -18.18
CA THR A 63 -2.75 0.01 -19.41
C THR A 63 -3.11 -1.42 -19.04
N PRO A 64 -3.75 -2.20 -19.94
CA PRO A 64 -3.85 -3.64 -19.76
C PRO A 64 -2.43 -4.27 -19.83
N PRO A 65 -2.26 -5.55 -19.45
CA PRO A 65 -0.99 -6.24 -19.63
C PRO A 65 -0.58 -6.24 -21.10
N ASP A 66 0.72 -6.03 -21.34
CA ASP A 66 1.28 -6.14 -22.68
C ASP A 66 1.24 -7.58 -23.20
N ASP A 67 0.92 -7.76 -24.48
CA ASP A 67 0.99 -9.04 -25.20
C ASP A 67 2.47 -9.42 -25.45
N SER A 68 3.20 -9.73 -24.36
CA SER A 68 4.59 -10.14 -24.37
C SER A 68 4.84 -11.22 -23.31
N THR A 69 5.80 -12.09 -23.59
CA THR A 69 6.30 -13.12 -22.65
C THR A 69 7.52 -12.64 -21.85
N GLU A 70 8.02 -11.44 -22.14
CA GLU A 70 9.16 -10.85 -21.46
C GLU A 70 8.68 -9.93 -20.33
N TRP A 71 8.97 -10.28 -19.07
CA TRP A 71 8.50 -9.52 -17.89
C TRP A 71 8.88 -8.03 -17.91
N LYS A 72 10.02 -7.71 -18.51
CA LYS A 72 10.54 -6.33 -18.61
C LYS A 72 9.84 -5.45 -19.65
N ASP A 73 8.95 -6.03 -20.45
CA ASP A 73 8.26 -5.32 -21.52
C ASP A 73 7.04 -4.53 -21.02
N ASP A 74 6.72 -4.61 -19.71
CA ASP A 74 5.71 -3.77 -19.07
C ASP A 74 5.94 -2.29 -19.43
N GLY A 75 4.87 -1.66 -19.93
CA GLY A 75 4.85 -0.26 -20.36
C GLY A 75 5.36 0.73 -19.33
N ARG A 76 5.46 2.02 -19.69
CA ARG A 76 5.90 3.09 -18.77
C ARG A 76 5.00 4.31 -18.93
N PRO A 77 3.92 4.44 -18.14
CA PRO A 77 3.45 3.57 -17.05
C PRO A 77 2.70 2.31 -17.55
N GLY A 78 3.11 1.13 -17.10
CA GLY A 78 2.54 -0.16 -17.55
C GLY A 78 1.43 -0.69 -16.65
N TYR A 79 1.20 -2.00 -16.75
CA TYR A 79 0.25 -2.74 -15.92
C TYR A 79 0.73 -2.84 -14.46
N TRP A 80 2.02 -3.13 -14.24
CA TRP A 80 2.61 -3.27 -12.90
C TRP A 80 3.41 -2.05 -12.45
N THR A 81 4.09 -1.40 -13.40
CA THR A 81 4.90 -0.20 -13.13
C THR A 81 4.07 1.09 -13.13
N GLY A 82 2.77 0.99 -13.48
CA GLY A 82 1.82 2.09 -13.51
C GLY A 82 1.02 2.24 -12.22
N GLU A 83 0.79 3.49 -11.82
CA GLU A 83 -0.16 3.86 -10.76
C GLU A 83 -1.02 5.04 -11.24
N ALA A 84 -2.15 4.74 -11.87
CA ALA A 84 -3.04 5.69 -12.51
C ALA A 84 -3.64 6.70 -11.53
N SER A 85 -3.79 6.34 -10.26
CA SER A 85 -4.24 7.26 -9.22
C SER A 85 -3.63 6.92 -7.88
N MET A 86 -3.08 7.92 -7.17
CA MET A 86 -2.61 7.72 -5.80
C MET A 86 -3.77 7.28 -4.90
N PRO A 87 -3.66 6.14 -4.18
CA PRO A 87 -4.57 5.82 -3.11
C PRO A 87 -4.39 6.79 -1.93
N ARG A 88 -5.46 6.99 -1.17
CA ARG A 88 -5.36 7.53 0.18
C ARG A 88 -4.94 6.38 1.08
N CYS A 89 -3.73 6.43 1.63
CA CYS A 89 -3.26 5.42 2.57
C CYS A 89 -3.25 5.97 3.99
N ALA A 90 -3.68 5.13 4.93
CA ALA A 90 -3.47 5.35 6.36
C ALA A 90 -2.97 4.03 6.98
N GLN A 91 -1.86 4.09 7.71
CA GLN A 91 -1.30 2.95 8.41
C GLN A 91 -1.15 3.25 9.90
N HIS A 92 -1.44 2.24 10.72
CA HIS A 92 -1.09 2.22 12.13
C HIS A 92 -0.45 0.89 12.45
N GLU A 93 0.83 0.91 12.85
CA GLU A 93 1.58 -0.28 13.19
C GLU A 93 1.46 -1.34 12.07
N ARG A 94 0.77 -2.46 12.37
CA ARG A 94 0.65 -3.67 11.55
C ARG A 94 -0.51 -3.65 10.55
N ALA A 95 -1.38 -2.64 10.59
CA ALA A 95 -2.58 -2.58 9.77
C ALA A 95 -2.65 -1.28 8.97
N ALA A 96 -3.19 -1.35 7.74
CA ALA A 96 -3.38 -0.19 6.88
C ALA A 96 -4.64 -0.29 6.01
N ILE A 97 -5.19 0.88 5.65
CA ILE A 97 -6.33 1.04 4.75
C ILE A 97 -5.87 1.88 3.56
N HIS A 98 -6.14 1.40 2.35
CA HIS A 98 -5.79 2.04 1.08
C HIS A 98 -7.06 2.27 0.25
N ILE A 99 -7.42 3.52 0.05
CA ILE A 99 -8.61 3.92 -0.72
C ILE A 99 -8.19 4.41 -2.09
N TYR A 100 -8.55 3.66 -3.13
CA TYR A 100 -8.45 4.09 -4.52
C TYR A 100 -9.74 4.79 -4.93
N GLN A 101 -9.62 6.03 -5.40
CA GLN A 101 -10.73 6.81 -5.93
C GLN A 101 -10.16 7.90 -6.85
N PRO A 102 -10.01 7.64 -8.16
CA PRO A 102 -9.48 8.63 -9.08
C PRO A 102 -10.31 9.92 -9.06
N ALA A 103 -9.64 11.07 -9.02
CA ALA A 103 -10.25 12.40 -9.07
C ALA A 103 -10.43 12.92 -10.51
N TRP A 104 -10.33 12.01 -11.50
CA TRP A 104 -10.39 12.32 -12.92
C TRP A 104 -10.81 11.05 -13.70
N ASP A 105 -11.41 11.26 -14.87
CA ASP A 105 -11.96 10.22 -15.74
C ASP A 105 -12.02 10.70 -17.21
N GLU A 106 -12.63 9.90 -18.08
CA GLU A 106 -12.82 10.23 -19.51
C GLU A 106 -13.59 11.54 -19.75
N THR A 107 -14.42 11.96 -18.79
CA THR A 107 -15.24 13.17 -18.91
C THR A 107 -14.48 14.45 -18.52
N THR A 108 -13.32 14.30 -17.88
CA THR A 108 -12.53 15.42 -17.37
C THR A 108 -11.91 16.24 -18.51
N ASP A 109 -11.27 15.56 -19.47
CA ASP A 109 -10.70 16.18 -20.67
C ASP A 109 -10.31 15.10 -21.70
N ASP A 110 -11.00 15.05 -22.86
CA ASP A 110 -10.80 14.03 -23.89
C ASP A 110 -9.33 13.89 -24.34
N LEU A 111 -8.59 14.99 -24.45
CA LEU A 111 -7.19 14.96 -24.88
C LEU A 111 -6.30 14.32 -23.84
N LEU A 112 -6.53 14.63 -22.56
CA LEU A 112 -5.74 14.04 -21.47
C LEU A 112 -6.13 12.59 -21.23
N TRP A 113 -7.41 12.23 -21.38
CA TRP A 113 -7.86 10.85 -21.28
C TRP A 113 -7.16 9.94 -22.31
N ASN A 114 -7.02 10.41 -23.56
CA ASN A 114 -6.31 9.66 -24.60
C ASN A 114 -4.80 9.46 -24.32
N VAL A 115 -4.23 10.18 -23.35
CA VAL A 115 -2.80 10.09 -22.99
C VAL A 115 -2.60 9.34 -21.67
N PHE A 116 -3.47 9.57 -20.69
CA PHE A 116 -3.28 9.12 -19.32
C PHE A 116 -4.33 8.12 -18.83
N GLY A 117 -5.37 7.82 -19.62
CA GLY A 117 -6.49 6.96 -19.22
C GLY A 117 -6.09 5.63 -18.59
N TYR A 118 -6.99 5.04 -17.83
CA TYR A 118 -6.71 3.90 -16.97
C TYR A 118 -7.69 2.74 -17.15
N GLU A 119 -7.31 1.61 -16.59
CA GLU A 119 -8.14 0.41 -16.55
C GLU A 119 -9.23 0.50 -15.47
N PRO A 120 -10.43 -0.07 -15.68
CA PRO A 120 -11.56 0.07 -14.77
C PRO A 120 -11.53 -0.91 -13.59
N TYR A 121 -10.35 -1.13 -12.99
CA TYR A 121 -10.14 -2.00 -11.84
C TYR A 121 -8.87 -1.61 -11.08
N THR A 122 -8.75 -2.09 -9.85
CA THR A 122 -7.46 -2.13 -9.14
C THR A 122 -7.07 -3.59 -8.95
N HIS A 123 -5.78 -3.85 -8.75
CA HIS A 123 -5.29 -5.22 -8.54
C HIS A 123 -4.17 -5.26 -7.51
N ALA A 124 -3.91 -6.46 -7.01
CA ALA A 124 -2.83 -6.74 -6.09
C ALA A 124 -1.85 -7.74 -6.67
N PHE A 125 -0.56 -7.49 -6.46
CA PHE A 125 0.49 -8.46 -6.70
C PHE A 125 0.56 -9.40 -5.49
N VAL A 126 0.18 -10.67 -5.67
CA VAL A 126 0.19 -11.71 -4.64
C VAL A 126 0.82 -12.98 -5.23
N PRO A 127 2.16 -13.04 -5.35
CA PRO A 127 2.86 -14.08 -6.10
C PRO A 127 2.84 -15.42 -5.35
N GLN A 128 1.84 -16.27 -5.63
CA GLN A 128 1.58 -17.49 -4.85
C GLN A 128 2.79 -18.43 -4.75
N ASP A 129 3.62 -18.54 -5.80
CA ASP A 129 4.84 -19.36 -5.79
C ASP A 129 5.90 -18.92 -4.78
N ARG A 130 5.79 -17.70 -4.26
CA ARG A 130 6.77 -17.11 -3.34
C ARG A 130 6.38 -17.30 -1.88
N PHE A 131 5.18 -17.82 -1.60
CA PHE A 131 4.67 -18.12 -0.26
C PHE A 131 4.59 -19.63 -0.02
N ASP A 132 4.63 -20.04 1.24
CA ASP A 132 4.40 -21.44 1.61
C ASP A 132 2.92 -21.83 1.47
N GLU A 133 2.04 -20.84 1.65
CA GLU A 133 0.60 -21.02 1.65
C GLU A 133 -0.09 -19.73 1.22
N VAL A 134 -1.05 -19.83 0.30
CA VAL A 134 -2.00 -18.77 -0.06
C VAL A 134 -3.41 -19.33 -0.03
N THR A 135 -4.32 -18.65 0.67
CA THR A 135 -5.73 -19.04 0.73
C THR A 135 -6.62 -17.81 0.52
N GLN A 136 -7.69 -17.98 -0.24
CA GLN A 136 -8.70 -16.94 -0.45
C GLN A 136 -10.03 -17.37 0.18
N GLU A 137 -10.63 -16.50 0.99
CA GLU A 137 -11.93 -16.69 1.62
C GLU A 137 -12.80 -15.44 1.41
N GLY A 138 -13.62 -15.49 0.36
CA GLY A 138 -14.40 -14.33 -0.09
C GLY A 138 -13.48 -13.17 -0.45
N ASN A 139 -13.65 -12.07 0.27
CA ASN A 139 -12.91 -10.83 0.05
C ASN A 139 -11.49 -10.85 0.63
N TRP A 140 -11.18 -11.80 1.52
CA TRP A 140 -9.86 -11.96 2.13
C TRP A 140 -8.95 -12.87 1.32
N THR A 141 -7.68 -12.48 1.20
CA THR A 141 -6.57 -13.31 0.73
C THR A 141 -5.49 -13.34 1.81
N PHE A 142 -5.16 -14.53 2.29
CA PHE A 142 -4.15 -14.75 3.32
C PHE A 142 -2.93 -15.42 2.70
N THR A 143 -1.75 -14.96 3.07
CA THR A 143 -0.48 -15.55 2.68
C THR A 143 0.39 -15.82 3.91
N ARG A 144 1.18 -16.88 3.86
CA ARG A 144 2.16 -17.22 4.89
C ARG A 144 3.46 -17.70 4.26
N LYS A 145 4.57 -17.28 4.86
CA LYS A 145 5.89 -17.85 4.58
C LYS A 145 6.72 -17.87 5.85
N GLY A 146 7.17 -19.06 6.25
CA GLY A 146 7.80 -19.27 7.55
C GLY A 146 6.95 -18.72 8.68
N ASP A 147 7.51 -17.77 9.41
CA ASP A 147 6.90 -17.13 10.57
C ASP A 147 6.16 -15.82 10.24
N GLY A 148 6.15 -15.36 8.99
CA GLY A 148 5.49 -14.11 8.58
C GLY A 148 4.19 -14.33 7.82
N TRP A 149 3.19 -13.48 8.07
CA TRP A 149 1.82 -13.58 7.52
C TRP A 149 1.36 -12.23 6.97
N ILE A 150 0.60 -12.26 5.87
CA ILE A 150 -0.05 -11.08 5.28
C ILE A 150 -1.50 -11.44 4.96
N ALA A 151 -2.42 -10.61 5.40
CA ALA A 151 -3.84 -10.68 5.06
C ALA A 151 -4.19 -9.43 4.26
N LEU A 152 -4.80 -9.63 3.10
CA LEU A 152 -5.26 -8.58 2.20
C LEU A 152 -6.75 -8.76 1.96
N TRP A 153 -7.54 -7.76 2.32
CA TRP A 153 -8.96 -7.69 2.02
C TRP A 153 -9.22 -6.66 0.93
N SER A 154 -10.18 -6.95 0.06
CA SER A 154 -10.68 -6.02 -0.96
C SER A 154 -12.17 -5.78 -0.76
N TRP A 155 -12.64 -4.55 -0.95
CA TRP A 155 -14.08 -4.26 -0.88
C TRP A 155 -14.90 -5.01 -1.93
N ARG A 156 -14.35 -5.17 -3.13
CA ARG A 156 -14.92 -6.06 -4.14
C ARG A 156 -14.24 -7.42 -4.07
N GLU A 157 -15.02 -8.51 -4.12
CA GLU A 157 -14.49 -9.87 -4.14
C GLU A 157 -13.48 -10.02 -5.31
N PRO A 158 -12.19 -10.14 -5.00
CA PRO A 158 -11.17 -10.12 -6.04
C PRO A 158 -10.99 -11.52 -6.61
N LYS A 159 -10.37 -11.63 -7.79
CA LYS A 159 -10.13 -12.92 -8.44
C LYS A 159 -8.71 -13.00 -8.96
N PHE A 160 -8.07 -14.13 -8.69
CA PHE A 160 -6.80 -14.43 -9.32
C PHE A 160 -6.98 -14.56 -10.84
N LYS A 161 -6.24 -13.74 -11.59
CA LYS A 161 -6.14 -13.87 -13.03
C LYS A 161 -5.37 -15.14 -13.36
N VAL A 162 -5.93 -15.91 -14.28
CA VAL A 162 -5.24 -17.06 -14.87
C VAL A 162 -4.43 -16.56 -16.05
N TYR A 163 -3.12 -16.80 -16.02
CA TYR A 163 -2.22 -16.44 -17.11
C TYR A 163 -1.96 -17.63 -18.02
N ASP A 164 -1.91 -17.37 -19.33
CA ASP A 164 -1.26 -18.28 -20.27
C ASP A 164 0.22 -17.85 -20.42
N PRO A 165 1.18 -18.62 -19.90
CA PRO A 165 2.60 -18.27 -19.99
C PRO A 165 3.14 -18.28 -21.43
N ALA A 166 2.38 -18.79 -22.40
CA ALA A 166 2.72 -18.69 -23.82
C ALA A 166 2.40 -17.30 -24.42
N GLU A 167 1.52 -16.54 -23.77
CA GLU A 167 1.03 -15.24 -24.27
C GLU A 167 1.47 -14.08 -23.39
N LEU A 168 1.53 -14.29 -22.07
CA LEU A 168 1.80 -13.24 -21.09
C LEU A 168 3.02 -13.58 -20.21
N ALA A 169 3.77 -12.55 -19.85
CA ALA A 169 4.92 -12.68 -18.98
C ALA A 169 4.51 -13.02 -17.55
N THR A 170 5.15 -14.03 -16.97
CA THR A 170 4.86 -14.50 -15.60
C THR A 170 6.06 -14.40 -14.65
N ASP A 171 7.21 -13.89 -15.11
CA ASP A 171 8.47 -13.87 -14.34
C ASP A 171 8.78 -15.21 -13.64
N SER A 172 8.68 -16.30 -14.41
CA SER A 172 8.88 -17.67 -13.94
C SER A 172 7.87 -18.19 -12.90
N MET A 173 6.81 -17.44 -12.61
CA MET A 173 5.71 -17.91 -11.78
C MET A 173 4.81 -18.86 -12.58
N GLU A 174 4.43 -19.97 -11.94
CA GLU A 174 3.53 -21.01 -12.43
C GLU A 174 2.13 -20.87 -11.80
N GLN A 175 2.06 -20.42 -10.54
CA GLN A 175 0.81 -20.13 -9.85
C GLN A 175 0.34 -18.68 -10.13
N PRO A 176 -0.97 -18.39 -10.00
CA PRO A 176 -1.47 -17.03 -10.19
C PRO A 176 -0.83 -16.03 -9.22
N PHE A 177 -0.52 -14.84 -9.71
CA PHE A 177 0.13 -13.77 -8.94
C PHE A 177 -0.61 -12.43 -8.98
N ASP A 178 -1.68 -12.34 -9.76
CA ASP A 178 -2.43 -11.11 -10.01
C ASP A 178 -3.85 -11.27 -9.50
N LEU A 179 -4.18 -10.52 -8.46
CA LEU A 179 -5.46 -10.57 -7.78
C LEU A 179 -6.26 -9.32 -8.12
N ILE A 180 -7.23 -9.45 -9.02
CA ILE A 180 -7.95 -8.31 -9.62
C ILE A 180 -9.27 -8.05 -8.90
N ALA A 181 -9.49 -6.79 -8.48
CA ALA A 181 -10.76 -6.29 -7.99
C ALA A 181 -11.52 -5.55 -9.11
N GLU A 182 -12.26 -6.33 -9.90
CA GLU A 182 -13.11 -5.85 -11.00
C GLU A 182 -14.28 -4.98 -10.53
N GLY A 183 -14.84 -4.16 -11.43
CA GLY A 183 -16.10 -3.45 -11.19
C GLY A 183 -16.00 -1.93 -10.98
N GLY A 184 -14.84 -1.35 -11.29
CA GLY A 184 -14.62 0.10 -11.25
C GLY A 184 -13.18 0.46 -10.86
N PRO A 185 -12.70 1.66 -11.22
CA PRO A 185 -11.34 2.12 -10.92
C PRO A 185 -11.14 2.53 -9.45
N ASP A 186 -12.20 2.47 -8.64
CA ASP A 186 -12.21 2.81 -7.22
C ASP A 186 -12.33 1.54 -6.37
N ASN A 187 -11.56 1.40 -5.29
CA ASN A 187 -11.64 0.24 -4.42
C ASN A 187 -11.07 0.56 -3.04
N VAL A 188 -11.39 -0.26 -2.04
CA VAL A 188 -10.72 -0.22 -0.74
C VAL A 188 -9.96 -1.53 -0.55
N TRP A 189 -8.67 -1.41 -0.25
CA TRP A 189 -7.83 -2.52 0.20
C TRP A 189 -7.48 -2.32 1.67
N VAL A 190 -7.66 -3.35 2.49
CA VAL A 190 -7.24 -3.38 3.88
C VAL A 190 -6.17 -4.44 4.02
N VAL A 191 -5.04 -4.11 4.64
CA VAL A 191 -3.95 -5.04 4.89
C VAL A 191 -3.68 -5.12 6.39
N GLU A 192 -3.45 -6.33 6.87
CA GLU A 192 -2.89 -6.57 8.20
C GLU A 192 -1.77 -7.62 8.11
N VAL A 193 -0.66 -7.35 8.78
CA VAL A 193 0.48 -8.27 8.86
C VAL A 193 0.60 -8.87 10.26
N GLY A 194 0.94 -10.15 10.30
CA GLY A 194 1.12 -10.92 11.54
C GLY A 194 2.37 -11.78 11.48
N GLU A 195 2.77 -12.31 12.62
CA GLU A 195 3.88 -13.25 12.71
C GLU A 195 3.66 -14.31 13.79
N ALA A 196 4.48 -15.36 13.80
CA ALA A 196 4.36 -16.47 14.74
C ALA A 196 4.38 -16.07 16.23
N ALA A 197 4.89 -14.88 16.57
CA ALA A 197 4.82 -14.33 17.92
C ALA A 197 3.37 -13.98 18.35
N ASP A 198 2.45 -13.80 17.41
CA ASP A 198 1.06 -13.40 17.65
C ASP A 198 0.11 -14.59 17.89
N GLY A 199 0.58 -15.83 17.71
CA GLY A 199 -0.24 -17.04 17.88
C GLY A 199 0.02 -18.08 16.80
N SER A 200 -1.00 -18.85 16.44
CA SER A 200 -0.97 -19.67 15.22
C SER A 200 -1.58 -18.93 14.03
N PHE A 201 -1.14 -19.28 12.82
CA PHE A 201 -1.69 -18.71 11.59
C PHE A 201 -3.21 -18.92 11.46
N ASP A 202 -3.70 -20.10 11.86
CA ASP A 202 -5.13 -20.43 11.82
C ASP A 202 -5.96 -19.56 12.78
N GLU A 203 -5.47 -19.33 14.00
CA GLU A 203 -6.14 -18.46 14.99
C GLU A 203 -6.15 -16.99 14.52
N TRP A 204 -5.03 -16.51 13.99
CA TRP A 204 -4.91 -15.16 13.45
C TRP A 204 -5.84 -14.94 12.25
N LYS A 205 -5.87 -15.89 11.32
CA LYS A 205 -6.79 -15.90 10.18
C LYS A 205 -8.24 -15.92 10.63
N ALA A 206 -8.59 -16.75 11.61
CA ALA A 206 -9.95 -16.81 12.14
C ALA A 206 -10.40 -15.47 12.75
N ALA A 207 -9.51 -14.78 13.48
CA ALA A 207 -9.81 -13.46 14.04
C ALA A 207 -10.11 -12.42 12.94
N LEU A 208 -9.35 -12.43 11.83
CA LEU A 208 -9.60 -11.52 10.70
C LEU A 208 -10.87 -11.84 9.92
N LEU A 209 -11.23 -13.13 9.81
CA LEU A 209 -12.50 -13.54 9.20
C LEU A 209 -13.71 -13.12 10.04
N GLU A 210 -13.58 -13.07 11.37
CA GLU A 210 -14.61 -12.54 12.26
C GLU A 210 -14.71 -11.01 12.20
N ALA A 211 -13.62 -10.32 11.87
CA ALA A 211 -13.49 -8.87 11.83
C ALA A 211 -13.55 -8.29 10.40
N GLU A 212 -14.54 -8.71 9.60
CA GLU A 212 -14.66 -8.25 8.22
C GLU A 212 -14.82 -6.71 8.12
N PRO A 213 -14.00 -6.01 7.32
CA PRO A 213 -14.12 -4.57 7.12
C PRO A 213 -15.50 -4.15 6.59
N GLN A 214 -16.05 -3.08 7.15
CA GLN A 214 -17.31 -2.48 6.72
C GLN A 214 -17.01 -1.25 5.86
N VAL A 215 -17.55 -1.23 4.64
CA VAL A 215 -17.31 -0.15 3.67
C VAL A 215 -18.62 0.37 3.12
N GLU A 216 -18.83 1.68 3.27
CA GLU A 216 -19.91 2.42 2.63
C GLU A 216 -19.36 3.29 1.51
N ARG A 217 -20.05 3.31 0.37
CA ARG A 217 -19.68 4.11 -0.80
C ARG A 217 -20.86 4.96 -1.25
N ASN A 218 -20.68 6.28 -1.24
CA ASN A 218 -21.68 7.26 -1.67
C ASN A 218 -21.09 8.24 -2.70
N ASP A 219 -21.78 9.34 -2.99
CA ASP A 219 -21.32 10.37 -3.95
C ASP A 219 -20.10 11.16 -3.44
N ASP A 220 -19.92 11.28 -2.12
CA ASP A 220 -18.80 12.00 -1.50
C ASP A 220 -17.54 11.13 -1.37
N GLY A 221 -17.69 9.79 -1.36
CA GLY A 221 -16.60 8.83 -1.41
C GLY A 221 -16.84 7.59 -0.56
N PHE A 222 -15.76 7.08 0.04
CA PHE A 222 -15.77 5.91 0.92
C PHE A 222 -15.75 6.30 2.39
N THR A 223 -16.42 5.49 3.21
CA THR A 223 -16.22 5.40 4.66
C THR A 223 -15.92 3.95 4.99
N VAL A 224 -14.87 3.71 5.76
CA VAL A 224 -14.30 2.40 6.08
C VAL A 224 -14.20 2.27 7.59
N GLU A 225 -14.68 1.15 8.13
CA GLU A 225 -14.48 0.73 9.51
C GLU A 225 -13.88 -0.68 9.51
N PHE A 226 -12.82 -0.90 10.28
CA PHE A 226 -12.15 -2.19 10.40
C PHE A 226 -11.77 -2.45 11.86
N GLU A 227 -12.23 -3.58 12.41
CA GLU A 227 -11.86 -4.03 13.74
C GLU A 227 -10.55 -4.83 13.70
N SER A 228 -9.41 -4.14 13.62
CA SER A 228 -8.11 -4.80 13.56
C SER A 228 -7.84 -5.62 14.83
N PRO A 229 -7.49 -6.92 14.73
CA PRO A 229 -7.08 -7.72 15.89
C PRO A 229 -5.87 -7.14 16.63
N SER A 230 -4.99 -6.41 15.94
CA SER A 230 -3.78 -5.80 16.53
C SER A 230 -3.91 -4.34 16.93
N ALA A 231 -4.76 -3.55 16.27
CA ALA A 231 -4.89 -2.11 16.49
C ALA A 231 -6.23 -1.66 17.10
N GLY A 232 -7.23 -2.54 17.17
CA GLY A 232 -8.61 -2.20 17.53
C GLY A 232 -9.35 -1.49 16.38
N THR A 233 -10.47 -0.82 16.69
CA THR A 233 -11.30 -0.12 15.70
C THR A 233 -10.50 0.94 14.95
N MET A 234 -10.35 0.76 13.64
CA MET A 234 -9.78 1.71 12.70
C MET A 234 -10.90 2.28 11.84
N THR A 235 -10.98 3.61 11.73
CA THR A 235 -11.89 4.27 10.79
C THR A 235 -11.13 5.16 9.82
N PHE A 236 -11.53 5.15 8.56
CA PHE A 236 -10.95 6.03 7.54
C PHE A 236 -11.95 6.30 6.43
N GLY A 237 -11.75 7.36 5.63
CA GLY A 237 -12.64 7.63 4.50
C GLY A 237 -11.97 8.41 3.40
N SER A 238 -12.71 8.73 2.34
CA SER A 238 -12.21 9.64 1.30
C SER A 238 -12.02 11.06 1.82
N THR A 239 -12.85 11.47 2.79
CA THR A 239 -12.81 12.80 3.42
C THR A 239 -12.64 12.74 4.94
N ASP A 240 -12.99 11.62 5.57
CA ASP A 240 -12.95 11.46 7.02
C ASP A 240 -11.52 11.25 7.53
N PRO A 241 -11.18 11.72 8.74
CA PRO A 241 -9.86 11.51 9.31
C PRO A 241 -9.61 10.03 9.60
N PHE A 242 -8.33 9.66 9.71
CA PHE A 242 -7.96 8.35 10.20
C PHE A 242 -8.04 8.31 11.73
N THR A 243 -8.77 7.34 12.28
CA THR A 243 -8.85 7.14 13.73
C THR A 243 -8.53 5.71 14.10
N VAL A 244 -7.91 5.53 15.27
CA VAL A 244 -7.59 4.23 15.87
C VAL A 244 -8.07 4.24 17.31
N ALA A 245 -8.90 3.27 17.70
CA ALA A 245 -9.52 3.19 19.02
C ALA A 245 -10.22 4.51 19.44
N GLY A 246 -10.84 5.20 18.48
CA GLY A 246 -11.54 6.48 18.68
C GLY A 246 -10.62 7.70 18.83
N GLN A 247 -9.31 7.56 18.63
CA GLN A 247 -8.36 8.66 18.62
C GLN A 247 -7.96 8.99 17.18
N GLU A 248 -8.09 10.25 16.80
CA GLU A 248 -7.60 10.73 15.51
C GLU A 248 -6.07 10.65 15.46
N ILE A 249 -5.55 10.08 14.37
CA ILE A 249 -4.12 9.96 14.08
C ILE A 249 -3.80 10.96 12.97
N ASP A 250 -2.89 11.89 13.24
CA ASP A 250 -2.38 12.81 12.23
C ASP A 250 -1.53 12.04 11.21
N LEU A 251 -1.93 12.11 9.93
CA LEU A 251 -1.23 11.52 8.80
C LEU A 251 -0.19 12.47 8.19
N GLY A 252 -0.07 13.67 8.75
CA GLY A 252 0.93 14.68 8.44
C GLY A 252 1.84 15.02 9.62
N GLY A 253 2.74 15.98 9.41
CA GLY A 253 3.51 16.59 10.50
C GLY A 253 4.54 15.68 11.16
N TYR A 254 4.94 14.59 10.51
CA TYR A 254 6.00 13.72 11.03
C TYR A 254 7.33 14.46 11.12
N PRO A 255 8.19 14.12 12.10
CA PRO A 255 9.58 14.55 12.10
C PRO A 255 10.29 13.99 10.85
N ARG A 256 11.48 14.52 10.53
CA ARG A 256 12.28 14.01 9.42
C ARG A 256 12.56 12.51 9.54
N HIS A 257 12.74 12.04 10.76
CA HIS A 257 12.90 10.62 11.07
C HIS A 257 12.42 10.34 12.48
N GLN A 258 11.73 9.22 12.67
CA GLN A 258 11.39 8.68 13.99
C GLN A 258 11.59 7.18 13.97
N SER A 259 12.26 6.65 14.98
CA SER A 259 12.48 5.22 15.16
C SER A 259 12.71 4.88 16.63
N THR A 260 12.86 3.61 16.95
CA THR A 260 13.30 3.14 18.28
C THR A 260 14.64 3.71 18.71
N PHE A 261 15.45 4.19 17.76
CA PHE A 261 16.77 4.76 18.04
C PHE A 261 16.74 6.27 18.27
N GLY A 262 15.63 6.96 18.01
CA GLY A 262 15.53 8.41 18.21
C GLY A 262 14.65 9.13 17.20
N THR A 263 14.48 10.42 17.46
CA THR A 263 13.70 11.36 16.65
C THR A 263 14.60 12.48 16.15
N ILE A 264 14.44 12.85 14.88
CA ILE A 264 15.17 13.95 14.22
C ILE A 264 14.16 14.90 13.63
N ASP A 265 14.14 16.15 14.11
CA ASP A 265 13.21 17.15 13.60
C ASP A 265 13.63 17.64 12.21
N HIS A 266 12.68 18.29 11.54
CA HIS A 266 12.96 18.93 10.26
C HIS A 266 14.04 20.00 10.41
N LEU A 267 14.98 20.02 9.44
CA LEU A 267 16.11 20.94 9.38
C LEU A 267 17.18 20.78 10.48
N ASP A 268 17.04 19.79 11.37
CA ASP A 268 18.10 19.49 12.34
C ASP A 268 19.40 19.10 11.63
N THR A 269 20.48 19.77 12.03
CA THR A 269 21.85 19.50 11.56
C THR A 269 22.60 18.57 12.51
N THR A 270 22.01 18.22 13.65
CA THR A 270 22.54 17.23 14.60
C THR A 270 21.60 16.06 14.72
N LEU A 271 22.10 14.85 14.46
CA LEU A 271 21.34 13.61 14.56
C LEU A 271 21.91 12.80 15.71
N THR A 272 21.05 12.39 16.64
CA THR A 272 21.43 11.50 17.75
C THR A 272 20.60 10.23 17.67
N PHE A 273 21.29 9.10 17.69
CA PHE A 273 20.68 7.78 17.72
C PHE A 273 21.19 7.00 18.93
N ASP A 274 20.28 6.49 19.73
CA ASP A 274 20.55 5.80 20.98
C ASP A 274 20.10 4.35 20.92
N THR A 275 20.93 3.47 21.50
CA THR A 275 20.58 2.11 21.85
C THR A 275 20.75 1.94 23.37
N SER A 276 20.47 0.76 23.90
CA SER A 276 20.69 0.50 25.34
C SER A 276 22.16 0.64 25.80
N ASN A 277 23.12 0.53 24.89
CA ASN A 277 24.55 0.49 25.22
C ASN A 277 25.44 1.40 24.35
N SER A 278 24.88 2.15 23.42
CA SER A 278 25.66 2.97 22.50
C SER A 278 24.86 4.15 21.96
N THR A 279 25.55 5.26 21.73
CA THR A 279 25.02 6.48 21.12
C THR A 279 25.85 6.84 19.89
N LEU A 280 25.19 7.07 18.76
CA LEU A 280 25.77 7.67 17.57
C LEU A 280 25.29 9.12 17.48
N LYS A 281 26.24 10.06 17.50
CA LYS A 281 25.96 11.49 17.24
C LYS A 281 26.65 11.94 15.96
N LEU A 282 25.87 12.54 15.06
CA LEU A 282 26.34 13.16 13.83
C LEU A 282 26.04 14.65 13.91
N ASP A 283 27.06 15.50 13.75
CA ASP A 283 26.89 16.95 13.67
C ASP A 283 27.37 17.41 12.29
N PHE A 284 26.43 17.83 11.46
CA PHE A 284 26.69 18.20 10.08
C PHE A 284 27.26 19.62 9.95
N ASP A 285 27.04 20.50 10.94
CA ASP A 285 27.63 21.85 10.96
C ASP A 285 29.10 21.80 11.38
N ALA A 286 29.42 20.97 12.37
CA ALA A 286 30.80 20.72 12.82
C ALA A 286 31.54 19.66 11.98
N ALA A 287 30.81 18.93 11.12
CA ALA A 287 31.29 17.78 10.36
C ALA A 287 31.93 16.69 11.25
N THR A 288 31.33 16.40 12.41
CA THR A 288 31.82 15.41 13.36
C THR A 288 30.92 14.18 13.43
N ARG A 289 31.55 13.06 13.84
CA ARG A 289 30.88 11.79 14.15
C ARG A 289 31.45 11.25 15.45
N GLU A 290 30.59 11.09 16.44
CA GLU A 290 30.93 10.55 17.75
C GLU A 290 30.15 9.26 17.99
N LEU A 291 30.86 8.25 18.50
CA LEU A 291 30.29 6.96 18.90
C LEU A 291 30.76 6.68 20.32
N SER A 292 29.82 6.52 21.25
CA SER A 292 30.09 6.24 22.67
C SER A 292 29.27 5.08 23.18
#